data_AF-A0A168K8F1-F1
#
_entry.id   AF-A0A168K8F1-F1
#
_cell.length_a   1.000
_cell.length_b   1.000
_cell.length_c   1.000
_cell.angle_alpha   90.00
_cell.angle_beta   90.00
_cell.angle_gamma   90.00
#
_symmetry.space_group_name_H-M   'P 1'
#
loop_
_entity.id
_entity.type
_entity.pdbx_description
1 polymer ?
#
loop_
_entity_poly.entity_id
_entity_poly.type
_entity_poly.pdbx_seq_one_letter_code
_entity_poly.pdbx_strand_id
1 'polypeptide(L)'
;MKWKEPTFGATPMLKALTAANARRKAQAFDLVTEQKKQKLNYPDWAQKWMRKYKEAWNIAKANGDEVGMRKAQKLAEGLRSKLREMATMPKWAQEQMQMQTIRWMEGNASGNIKQMKAAEEAGKAVRDKVALIHTISKTSKADADKLSDLTAKWYAAHDHGIVDGKDLSKDPKAVKAAMDKYSKEAQAIIGKYQSPQVPQEKPVPSEASPKPANQNNNSSNGRWIPTIELKLNGTSEVEQYLRDRLGRFKKVKWTQEKVNSLWEGTRTIEKAYQIQIDPRFLLAIIIHEGTGSFNTSSTNRAADGQHGVETDYAKDLMKANSLIFGKILGYIYYGKDFREVVAKSTSLTGISGKGNVFQYCNWHTPIVRMNKKIVELGIYAGDGSWHTSVKNIYDKLSNGLSDEYEQYLSGINKSTAQEITQSEGIKLKATSFKASQNAEDYKADKNGEWTIIGKF
;
A
#
# COMPACT_ATOMS: atom_id res chain seq x y z
N MET A 1 8.20 -34.61 -20.16
CA MET A 1 8.13 -33.23 -20.68
C MET A 1 8.58 -32.28 -19.56
N LYS A 2 9.70 -31.56 -19.70
CA LYS A 2 10.14 -30.59 -18.69
C LYS A 2 9.23 -29.36 -18.79
N TRP A 3 8.36 -29.19 -17.79
CA TRP A 3 7.48 -28.05 -17.65
C TRP A 3 8.33 -26.78 -17.54
N LYS A 4 8.27 -25.89 -18.54
CA LYS A 4 8.82 -24.54 -18.45
C LYS A 4 7.69 -23.65 -17.94
N GLU A 5 7.90 -23.01 -16.79
CA GLU A 5 7.00 -21.98 -16.28
C GLU A 5 6.83 -20.91 -17.37
N PRO A 6 5.59 -20.60 -17.81
CA PRO A 6 5.40 -19.53 -18.75
C PRO A 6 5.54 -18.20 -18.00
N THR A 7 6.42 -17.34 -18.50
CA THR A 7 6.58 -15.97 -18.02
C THR A 7 5.40 -15.13 -18.53
N PHE A 8 4.37 -14.99 -17.70
CA PHE A 8 3.22 -14.11 -17.97
C PHE A 8 3.41 -12.76 -17.28
N GLY A 9 2.99 -11.68 -17.93
CA GLY A 9 2.91 -10.35 -17.32
C GLY A 9 1.98 -10.34 -16.11
N ALA A 10 2.36 -9.58 -15.07
CA ALA A 10 1.63 -9.49 -13.81
C ALA A 10 0.19 -8.98 -13.99
N THR A 11 -0.81 -9.73 -13.53
CA THR A 11 -2.21 -9.26 -13.43
C THR A 11 -2.32 -8.08 -12.47
N PRO A 12 -3.38 -7.26 -12.48
CA PRO A 12 -3.49 -6.14 -11.54
C PRO A 12 -3.45 -6.58 -10.08
N MET A 13 -3.97 -7.78 -9.76
CA MET A 13 -3.80 -8.38 -8.44
C MET A 13 -2.34 -8.77 -8.15
N LEU A 14 -1.64 -9.40 -9.10
CA LEU A 14 -0.22 -9.70 -8.94
C LEU A 14 0.58 -8.42 -8.75
N LYS A 15 0.33 -7.37 -9.55
CA LYS A 15 0.93 -6.04 -9.43
C LYS A 15 0.69 -5.41 -8.06
N ALA A 16 -0.53 -5.54 -7.53
CA ALA A 16 -0.90 -5.08 -6.19
C ALA A 16 -0.08 -5.77 -5.09
N LEU A 17 0.03 -7.09 -5.15
CA LEU A 17 0.80 -7.89 -4.18
C LEU A 17 2.31 -7.69 -4.30
N THR A 18 2.80 -7.56 -5.54
CA THR A 18 4.18 -7.18 -5.85
C THR A 18 4.50 -5.81 -5.25
N ALA A 19 3.59 -4.83 -5.38
CA ALA A 19 3.74 -3.52 -4.77
C ALA A 19 3.77 -3.58 -3.23
N ALA A 20 2.90 -4.38 -2.60
CA ALA A 20 2.89 -4.57 -1.16
C ALA A 20 4.19 -5.22 -0.64
N ASN A 21 4.71 -6.24 -1.32
CA ASN A 21 5.99 -6.86 -0.95
C ASN A 21 7.19 -5.91 -1.18
N ALA A 22 7.14 -5.11 -2.26
CA ALA A 22 8.15 -4.10 -2.54
C ALA A 22 8.20 -3.00 -1.48
N ARG A 23 7.04 -2.55 -0.98
CA ARG A 23 6.89 -1.65 0.18
C ARG A 23 7.55 -2.24 1.42
N ARG A 24 7.25 -3.49 1.74
CA ARG A 24 7.85 -4.20 2.87
C ARG A 24 9.37 -4.25 2.78
N LYS A 25 9.92 -4.63 1.62
CA LYS A 25 11.38 -4.66 1.40
C LYS A 25 12.02 -3.27 1.51
N ALA A 26 11.28 -2.21 1.20
CA ALA A 26 11.75 -0.84 1.35
C ALA A 26 11.66 -0.32 2.80
N GLN A 27 10.65 -0.73 3.56
CA GLN A 27 10.53 -0.43 4.98
C GLN A 27 11.56 -1.18 5.82
N ALA A 28 11.86 -2.43 5.48
CA ALA A 28 12.93 -3.22 6.08
C ALA A 28 14.33 -2.83 5.57
N PHE A 29 14.43 -1.86 4.65
CA PHE A 29 15.72 -1.41 4.17
C PHE A 29 16.48 -0.73 5.31
N ASP A 30 17.66 -1.26 5.60
CA ASP A 30 18.56 -0.75 6.62
C ASP A 30 19.21 0.55 6.14
N LEU A 31 18.52 1.66 6.43
CA LEU A 31 19.02 3.00 6.17
C LEU A 31 20.24 3.34 7.02
N VAL A 32 20.45 2.70 8.18
CA VAL A 32 21.61 3.02 9.05
C VAL A 32 22.89 2.50 8.41
N THR A 33 22.87 1.26 7.95
CA THR A 33 24.00 0.67 7.20
C THR A 33 24.25 1.43 5.89
N GLU A 34 23.19 1.84 5.20
CA GLU A 34 23.34 2.60 3.96
C GLU A 34 23.93 4.00 4.21
N GLN A 35 23.48 4.73 5.23
CA GLN A 35 24.03 6.03 5.62
C GLN A 35 25.52 5.94 5.98
N LYS A 36 25.90 4.89 6.73
CA LYS A 36 27.31 4.58 7.03
C LYS A 36 28.13 4.36 5.76
N LYS A 37 27.61 3.56 4.82
CA LYS A 37 28.26 3.31 3.54
C LYS A 37 28.43 4.58 2.70
N GLN A 38 27.42 5.45 2.70
CA GLN A 38 27.42 6.70 1.94
C GLN A 38 28.14 7.86 2.64
N LYS A 39 28.54 7.67 3.90
CA LYS A 39 29.07 8.72 4.80
C LYS A 39 28.18 9.96 4.81
N LEU A 40 26.86 9.75 4.91
CA LEU A 40 25.86 10.80 4.75
C LEU A 40 24.68 10.55 5.68
N ASN A 41 24.30 11.55 6.48
CA ASN A 41 23.15 11.47 7.39
C ASN A 41 21.88 11.91 6.68
N TYR A 42 20.80 11.16 6.90
CA TYR A 42 19.49 11.40 6.29
C TYR A 42 18.51 11.96 7.31
N PRO A 43 18.04 13.21 7.17
CA PRO A 43 16.92 13.70 7.96
C PRO A 43 15.64 12.90 7.66
N ASP A 44 14.66 12.93 8.56
CA ASP A 44 13.44 12.10 8.48
C ASP A 44 12.70 12.21 7.14
N TRP A 45 12.61 13.42 6.58
CA TRP A 45 12.00 13.64 5.27
C TRP A 45 12.76 12.91 4.16
N ALA A 46 14.10 12.90 4.21
CA ALA A 46 14.93 12.22 3.22
C ALA A 46 14.86 10.70 3.38
N GLN A 47 14.81 10.20 4.62
CA GLN A 47 14.58 8.78 4.89
C GLN A 47 13.26 8.29 4.27
N LYS A 48 12.18 9.06 4.41
CA LYS A 48 10.87 8.77 3.81
C LYS A 48 10.96 8.64 2.29
N TRP A 49 11.67 9.55 1.62
CA TRP A 49 11.85 9.52 0.16
C TRP A 49 12.79 8.42 -0.31
N MET A 50 13.88 8.15 0.42
CA MET A 50 14.77 7.02 0.14
C MET A 50 14.01 5.69 0.17
N ARG A 51 13.08 5.51 1.13
CA ARG A 51 12.20 4.34 1.17
C ARG A 51 11.26 4.29 -0.04
N LYS A 52 10.65 5.40 -0.46
CA LYS A 52 9.82 5.44 -1.69
C LYS A 52 10.60 5.03 -2.94
N TYR A 53 11.84 5.50 -3.11
CA TYR A 53 12.67 5.10 -4.25
C TYR A 53 13.09 3.63 -4.15
N LYS A 54 13.38 3.13 -2.95
CA LYS A 54 13.67 1.71 -2.75
C LYS A 54 12.47 0.82 -3.05
N GLU A 55 11.27 1.26 -2.68
CA GLU A 55 10.01 0.61 -3.05
C GLU A 55 9.85 0.56 -4.56
N ALA A 56 9.95 1.70 -5.24
CA ALA A 56 9.86 1.77 -6.71
C ALA A 56 10.87 0.85 -7.39
N TRP A 57 12.11 0.80 -6.89
CA TRP A 57 13.14 -0.11 -7.39
C TRP A 57 12.76 -1.58 -7.18
N ASN A 58 12.22 -1.94 -6.01
CA ASN A 58 11.79 -3.31 -5.72
C ASN A 58 10.58 -3.72 -6.58
N ILE A 59 9.65 -2.80 -6.88
CA ILE A 59 8.54 -3.03 -7.81
C ILE A 59 9.09 -3.30 -9.21
N ALA A 60 9.95 -2.41 -9.70
CA ALA A 60 10.55 -2.53 -11.02
C ALA A 60 11.35 -3.84 -11.16
N LYS A 61 12.15 -4.19 -10.15
CA LYS A 61 12.89 -5.46 -10.11
C LYS A 61 11.96 -6.68 -10.16
N ALA A 62 10.86 -6.66 -9.41
CA ALA A 62 9.91 -7.78 -9.41
C ALA A 62 9.17 -7.92 -10.75
N ASN A 63 9.04 -6.83 -11.50
CA ASN A 63 8.42 -6.82 -12.84
C ASN A 63 9.43 -7.04 -13.98
N GLY A 64 10.73 -7.20 -13.69
CA GLY A 64 11.77 -7.27 -14.73
C GLY A 64 12.00 -5.94 -15.47
N ASP A 65 11.54 -4.82 -14.93
CA ASP A 65 11.66 -3.49 -15.53
C ASP A 65 13.01 -2.85 -15.19
N GLU A 66 14.02 -3.11 -16.02
CA GLU A 66 15.35 -2.53 -15.86
C GLU A 66 15.36 -0.99 -15.95
N VAL A 67 14.48 -0.41 -16.76
CA VAL A 67 14.40 1.05 -16.94
C VAL A 67 13.87 1.70 -15.66
N GLY A 68 12.81 1.13 -15.08
CA GLY A 68 12.26 1.53 -13.78
C GLY A 68 13.27 1.39 -12.65
N MET A 69 14.08 0.32 -12.65
CA MET A 69 15.17 0.15 -11.69
C MET A 69 16.22 1.27 -11.81
N ARG A 70 16.70 1.55 -13.04
CA ARG A 70 17.67 2.63 -13.29
C ARG A 70 17.11 4.00 -12.91
N LYS A 71 15.83 4.26 -13.20
CA LYS A 71 15.14 5.50 -12.83
C LYS A 71 15.09 5.68 -11.31
N ALA A 72 14.66 4.66 -10.56
CA ALA A 72 14.60 4.71 -9.10
C ALA A 72 15.98 4.91 -8.47
N GLN A 73 17.02 4.28 -9.02
CA GLN A 73 18.39 4.47 -8.58
C GLN A 73 18.91 5.89 -8.84
N LYS A 74 18.62 6.46 -10.02
CA LYS A 74 18.99 7.85 -10.37
C LYS A 74 18.32 8.86 -9.43
N LEU A 75 17.06 8.64 -9.07
CA LEU A 75 16.35 9.50 -8.12
C LEU A 75 16.95 9.43 -6.71
N ALA A 76 17.31 8.23 -6.24
CA ALA A 76 17.99 8.05 -4.96
C ALA A 76 19.36 8.73 -4.93
N GLU A 77 20.16 8.60 -6.00
CA GLU A 77 21.46 9.28 -6.08
C GLU A 77 21.31 10.81 -6.19
N GLY A 78 20.31 11.29 -6.93
CA GLY A 78 19.97 12.70 -6.99
C GLY A 78 19.66 13.28 -5.61
N LEU A 79 18.89 12.55 -4.79
CA LEU A 79 18.60 12.95 -3.40
C LEU A 79 19.87 12.99 -2.54
N ARG A 80 20.75 11.99 -2.65
CA ARG A 80 22.05 12.00 -1.92
C ARG A 80 22.92 13.19 -2.34
N SER A 81 23.00 13.48 -3.63
CA SER A 81 23.72 14.65 -4.14
C SER A 81 23.17 15.95 -3.55
N LYS A 82 21.85 16.11 -3.48
CA LYS A 82 21.22 17.28 -2.83
C LYS A 82 21.52 17.36 -1.33
N LEU A 83 21.51 16.25 -0.62
CA LEU A 83 21.87 16.24 0.81
C LEU A 83 23.32 16.68 1.03
N ARG A 84 24.27 16.22 0.20
CA ARG A 84 25.67 16.67 0.25
C ARG A 84 25.78 18.16 -0.07
N GLU A 85 25.04 18.63 -1.07
CA GLU A 85 24.97 20.04 -1.45
C GLU A 85 24.51 20.90 -0.25
N MET A 86 23.38 20.54 0.36
CA MET A 86 22.80 21.26 1.49
C MET A 86 23.73 21.30 2.71
N ALA A 87 24.50 20.23 2.97
CA ALA A 87 25.44 20.21 4.09
C ALA A 87 26.52 21.31 4.03
N THR A 88 26.77 21.89 2.85
CA THR A 88 27.74 23.00 2.66
C THR A 88 27.10 24.39 2.74
N MET A 89 25.78 24.47 2.88
CA MET A 89 25.03 25.72 2.83
C MET A 89 24.73 26.28 4.23
N PRO A 90 24.52 27.60 4.38
CA PRO A 90 24.02 28.18 5.62
C PRO A 90 22.60 27.66 5.94
N LYS A 91 22.21 27.68 7.22
CA LYS A 91 20.97 27.06 7.72
C LYS A 91 19.71 27.50 6.97
N TRP A 92 19.57 28.80 6.69
CA TRP A 92 18.43 29.32 5.92
C TRP A 92 18.36 28.72 4.51
N ALA A 93 19.52 28.51 3.86
CA ALA A 93 19.58 27.93 2.53
C ALA A 93 19.31 26.42 2.56
N GLN A 94 19.70 25.72 3.64
CA GLN A 94 19.33 24.31 3.85
C GLN A 94 17.80 24.14 3.92
N GLU A 95 17.12 24.98 4.69
CA GLU A 95 15.66 24.94 4.84
C GLU A 95 14.95 25.22 3.51
N GLN A 96 15.39 26.25 2.77
CA GLN A 96 14.83 26.55 1.46
C GLN A 96 15.09 25.45 0.44
N MET A 97 16.32 24.93 0.38
CA MET A 97 16.68 23.84 -0.51
C MET A 97 15.93 22.55 -0.18
N GLN A 98 15.71 22.25 1.09
CA GLN A 98 14.85 21.14 1.51
C GLN A 98 13.43 21.33 0.98
N MET A 99 12.84 22.51 1.17
CA MET A 99 11.47 22.80 0.72
C MET A 99 11.33 22.63 -0.81
N GLN A 100 12.26 23.18 -1.59
CA GLN A 100 12.24 23.02 -3.05
C GLN A 100 12.53 21.58 -3.49
N THR A 101 13.42 20.87 -2.80
CA THR A 101 13.70 19.45 -3.10
C THR A 101 12.46 18.60 -2.87
N ILE A 102 11.72 18.82 -1.78
CA ILE A 102 10.45 18.11 -1.52
C ILE A 102 9.42 18.45 -2.60
N ARG A 103 9.23 19.73 -2.94
CA ARG A 103 8.30 20.16 -4.00
C ARG A 103 8.64 19.53 -5.35
N TRP A 104 9.92 19.44 -5.69
CA TRP A 104 10.37 18.77 -6.91
C TRP A 104 10.06 17.27 -6.88
N MET A 105 10.35 16.58 -5.76
CA MET A 105 10.09 15.15 -5.63
C MET A 105 8.59 14.82 -5.68
N GLU A 106 7.74 15.65 -5.09
CA GLU A 106 6.28 15.54 -5.18
C GLU A 106 5.78 15.78 -6.61
N GLY A 107 6.32 16.79 -7.29
CA GLY A 107 6.04 17.05 -8.70
C GLY A 107 6.45 15.87 -9.58
N ASN A 108 7.64 15.32 -9.39
CA ASN A 108 8.13 14.16 -10.12
C ASN A 108 7.30 12.89 -9.82
N ALA A 109 6.82 12.70 -8.59
CA ALA A 109 5.98 11.56 -8.24
C ALA A 109 4.57 11.64 -8.83
N SER A 110 4.04 12.86 -9.02
CA SER A 110 2.72 13.12 -9.60
C SER A 110 2.72 13.38 -11.11
N GLY A 111 3.90 13.51 -11.73
CA GLY A 111 4.04 13.89 -13.14
C GLY A 111 3.80 15.37 -13.42
N ASN A 112 3.80 16.22 -12.38
CA ASN A 112 3.56 17.65 -12.50
C ASN A 112 4.84 18.41 -12.93
N ILE A 113 5.02 18.55 -14.24
CA ILE A 113 6.18 19.22 -14.86
C ILE A 113 6.29 20.70 -14.45
N LYS A 114 5.16 21.41 -14.31
CA LYS A 114 5.16 22.84 -13.93
C LYS A 114 5.72 23.02 -12.53
N GLN A 115 5.30 22.18 -11.59
CA GLN A 115 5.81 22.19 -10.21
C GLN A 115 7.30 21.86 -10.15
N MET A 116 7.76 20.88 -10.94
CA MET A 116 9.18 20.55 -11.01
C MET A 116 10.03 21.73 -11.49
N LYS A 117 9.62 22.39 -12.59
CA LYS A 117 10.33 23.56 -13.13
C LYS A 117 10.38 24.71 -12.12
N ALA A 118 9.24 25.03 -11.49
CA ALA A 118 9.19 26.08 -10.47
C ALA A 118 10.11 25.78 -9.27
N ALA A 119 10.17 24.52 -8.83
CA ALA A 119 11.07 24.11 -7.76
C ALA A 119 12.55 24.14 -8.18
N GLU A 120 12.86 23.80 -9.44
CA GLU A 120 14.22 23.90 -10.00
C GLU A 120 14.68 25.36 -10.07
N GLU A 121 13.84 26.26 -10.58
CA GLU A 121 14.12 27.70 -10.66
C GLU A 121 14.30 28.32 -9.27
N ALA A 122 13.41 28.00 -8.33
CA ALA A 122 13.54 28.45 -6.95
C ALA A 122 14.82 27.91 -6.29
N GLY A 123 15.16 26.64 -6.52
CA GLY A 123 16.41 26.06 -6.03
C GLY A 123 17.66 26.69 -6.65
N LYS A 124 17.60 27.06 -7.94
CA LYS A 124 18.68 27.82 -8.60
C LYS A 124 18.85 29.20 -7.96
N ALA A 125 17.76 29.92 -7.72
CA ALA A 125 17.82 31.22 -7.06
C ALA A 125 18.45 31.15 -5.66
N VAL A 126 18.22 30.07 -4.89
CA VAL A 126 18.90 29.86 -3.61
C VAL A 126 20.41 29.67 -3.79
N ARG A 127 20.84 28.86 -4.76
CA ARG A 127 22.27 28.69 -5.08
C ARG A 127 22.92 30.00 -5.49
N ASP A 128 22.25 30.77 -6.33
CA ASP A 128 22.78 32.05 -6.85
C ASP A 128 22.99 33.04 -5.68
N LYS A 129 22.06 33.09 -4.71
CA LYS A 129 22.22 33.87 -3.48
C LYS A 129 23.41 33.40 -2.63
N VAL A 130 23.55 32.08 -2.42
CA VAL A 130 24.69 31.51 -1.68
C VAL A 130 26.02 31.83 -2.38
N ALA A 131 26.07 31.70 -3.71
CA ALA A 131 27.25 32.00 -4.51
C ALA A 131 27.61 33.50 -4.46
N LEU A 132 26.62 34.39 -4.49
CA LEU A 132 26.82 35.82 -4.33
C LEU A 132 27.41 36.15 -2.95
N ILE A 133 26.83 35.61 -1.88
CA ILE A 133 27.36 35.78 -0.51
C ILE A 133 28.79 35.27 -0.40
N HIS A 134 29.09 34.10 -0.99
CA HIS A 134 30.45 33.55 -1.03
C HIS A 134 31.41 34.41 -1.88
N THR A 135 30.91 35.11 -2.89
CA THR A 135 31.74 36.02 -3.69
C THR A 135 32.05 37.29 -2.90
N ILE A 136 31.05 37.86 -2.24
CA ILE A 136 31.21 39.03 -1.37
C ILE A 136 32.15 38.69 -0.20
N SER A 137 32.08 37.47 0.36
CA SER A 137 32.92 37.10 1.51
C SER A 137 34.42 37.10 1.21
N LYS A 138 34.82 36.96 -0.07
CA LYS A 138 36.21 37.10 -0.52
C LYS A 138 36.73 38.53 -0.42
N THR A 139 35.83 39.52 -0.41
CA THR A 139 36.18 40.95 -0.38
C THR A 139 35.84 41.58 0.98
N SER A 140 34.67 41.23 1.53
CA SER A 140 34.18 41.72 2.82
C SER A 140 33.39 40.63 3.53
N LYS A 141 34.02 40.01 4.54
CA LYS A 141 33.37 39.00 5.39
C LYS A 141 32.18 39.59 6.16
N ALA A 142 32.29 40.82 6.64
CA ALA A 142 31.23 41.50 7.38
C ALA A 142 29.99 41.77 6.52
N ASP A 143 30.15 42.24 5.28
CA ASP A 143 29.01 42.44 4.37
C ASP A 143 28.37 41.11 3.97
N ALA A 144 29.17 40.04 3.76
CA ALA A 144 28.65 38.72 3.46
C ALA A 144 27.83 38.11 4.61
N ASP A 145 28.31 38.24 5.85
CA ASP A 145 27.60 37.76 7.04
C ASP A 145 26.31 38.54 7.25
N LYS A 146 26.34 39.87 7.08
CA LYS A 146 25.15 40.72 7.14
C LYS A 146 24.14 40.38 6.04
N LEU A 147 24.59 40.15 4.81
CA LEU A 147 23.72 39.76 3.70
C LEU A 147 23.07 38.38 3.95
N SER A 148 23.84 37.44 4.50
CA SER A 148 23.32 36.13 4.90
C SER A 148 22.29 36.24 6.03
N ASP A 149 22.53 37.08 7.04
CA ASP A 149 21.58 37.34 8.14
C ASP A 149 20.28 38.00 7.64
N LEU A 150 20.37 39.03 6.80
CA LEU A 150 19.21 39.69 6.18
C LEU A 150 18.41 38.70 5.33
N THR A 151 19.09 37.82 4.59
CA THR A 151 18.43 36.76 3.81
C THR A 151 17.71 35.77 4.71
N ALA A 152 18.32 35.36 5.82
CA ALA A 152 17.69 34.48 6.81
C ALA A 152 16.44 35.12 7.44
N LYS A 153 16.54 36.39 7.84
CA LYS A 153 15.41 37.17 8.39
C LYS A 153 14.27 37.32 7.40
N TRP A 154 14.59 37.55 6.13
CA TRP A 154 13.58 37.63 5.07
C TRP A 154 12.81 36.31 4.94
N TYR A 155 13.51 35.17 4.90
CA TYR A 155 12.85 33.86 4.83
C TYR A 155 12.05 33.53 6.10
N ALA A 156 12.57 33.85 7.28
CA ALA A 156 11.83 33.67 8.54
C ALA A 156 10.52 34.48 8.57
N ALA A 157 10.54 35.72 8.07
CA ALA A 157 9.36 36.56 7.96
C ALA A 157 8.38 36.01 6.90
N HIS A 158 8.87 35.62 5.73
CA HIS A 158 8.05 35.11 4.63
C HIS A 158 7.38 33.76 4.94
N ASP A 159 8.14 32.79 5.47
CA ASP A 159 7.68 31.40 5.62
C ASP A 159 7.01 31.15 6.97
N HIS A 160 7.37 31.91 8.00
CA HIS A 160 6.91 31.67 9.38
C HIS A 160 6.27 32.89 10.05
N GLY A 161 6.26 34.07 9.39
CA GLY A 161 5.79 35.31 10.01
C GLY A 161 6.69 35.81 11.14
N ILE A 162 7.93 35.31 11.24
CA ILE A 162 8.86 35.66 12.33
C ILE A 162 9.68 36.88 11.93
N VAL A 163 9.59 37.95 12.71
CA VAL A 163 10.34 39.19 12.51
C VAL A 163 11.17 39.47 13.76
N ASP A 164 12.51 39.49 13.62
CA ASP A 164 13.46 39.72 14.72
C ASP A 164 13.16 38.87 15.98
N GLY A 165 12.81 37.60 15.77
CA GLY A 165 12.51 36.64 16.83
C GLY A 165 11.09 36.71 17.41
N LYS A 166 10.24 37.61 16.91
CA LYS A 166 8.83 37.73 17.33
C LYS A 166 7.91 37.13 16.27
N ASP A 167 6.93 36.33 16.71
CA ASP A 167 5.87 35.82 15.84
C ASP A 167 4.86 36.93 15.53
N LEU A 168 4.86 37.39 14.28
CA LEU A 168 3.93 38.35 13.71
C LEU A 168 3.06 37.73 12.60
N SER A 169 2.90 36.41 12.59
CA SER A 169 2.09 35.68 11.58
C SER A 169 0.65 36.18 11.47
N LYS A 170 0.12 36.83 12.53
CA LYS A 170 -1.22 37.44 12.57
C LYS A 170 -1.28 38.90 12.10
N ASP A 171 -0.14 39.53 11.78
CA ASP A 171 -0.05 40.88 11.25
C ASP A 171 0.67 40.90 9.89
N PRO A 172 -0.05 40.62 8.77
CA PRO A 172 0.54 40.60 7.44
C PRO A 172 1.15 41.93 7.00
N LYS A 173 0.66 43.06 7.54
CA LYS A 173 1.20 44.39 7.20
C LYS A 173 2.57 44.57 7.82
N ALA A 174 2.74 44.20 9.09
CA ALA A 174 4.03 44.25 9.78
C ALA A 174 5.06 43.29 9.16
N VAL A 175 4.66 42.06 8.81
CA VAL A 175 5.53 41.08 8.12
C VAL A 175 6.01 41.64 6.79
N LYS A 176 5.11 42.20 5.97
CA LYS A 176 5.47 42.80 4.68
C LYS A 176 6.42 43.98 4.83
N ALA A 177 6.16 44.88 5.78
CA ALA A 177 7.03 46.03 6.03
C ALA A 177 8.46 45.60 6.45
N ALA A 178 8.57 44.55 7.26
CA ALA A 178 9.86 43.99 7.66
C ALA A 178 10.60 43.36 6.47
N MET A 179 9.90 42.58 5.63
CA MET A 179 10.50 42.01 4.42
C MET A 179 10.99 43.07 3.44
N ASP A 180 10.23 44.15 3.26
CA ASP A 180 10.61 45.28 2.41
C ASP A 180 11.86 45.99 2.96
N LYS A 181 11.94 46.15 4.29
CA LYS A 181 13.13 46.70 4.96
C LYS A 181 14.35 45.80 4.74
N TYR A 182 14.26 44.50 5.01
CA TYR A 182 15.37 43.57 4.80
C TYR A 182 15.84 43.54 3.35
N SER A 183 14.90 43.60 2.40
CA SER A 183 15.20 43.63 0.97
C SER A 183 15.97 44.89 0.58
N LYS A 184 15.56 46.06 1.08
CA LYS A 184 16.27 47.33 0.84
C LYS A 184 17.69 47.30 1.41
N GLU A 185 17.87 46.81 2.63
CA GLU A 185 19.19 46.70 3.26
C GLU A 185 20.09 45.70 2.50
N ALA A 186 19.53 44.57 2.06
CA ALA A 186 20.26 43.59 1.26
C ALA A 186 20.68 44.17 -0.11
N GLN A 187 19.77 44.89 -0.79
CA GLN A 187 20.07 45.57 -2.05
C GLN A 187 21.16 46.63 -1.90
N ALA A 188 21.16 47.38 -0.80
CA ALA A 188 22.23 48.37 -0.53
C ALA A 188 23.60 47.70 -0.39
N ILE A 189 23.68 46.51 0.23
CA ILE A 189 24.92 45.73 0.30
C ILE A 189 25.30 45.22 -1.09
N ILE A 190 24.37 44.59 -1.81
CA ILE A 190 24.61 44.03 -3.14
C ILE A 190 25.06 45.12 -4.13
N GLY A 191 24.47 46.31 -4.06
CA GLY A 191 24.78 47.45 -4.92
C GLY A 191 26.21 47.99 -4.74
N LYS A 192 26.87 47.73 -3.60
CA LYS A 192 28.31 48.01 -3.45
C LYS A 192 29.18 47.14 -4.37
N TYR A 193 28.65 46.00 -4.82
CA TYR A 193 29.37 44.95 -5.54
C TYR A 193 28.78 44.66 -6.94
N GLN A 194 27.73 45.39 -7.37
CA GLN A 194 27.09 45.24 -8.69
C GLN A 194 27.03 46.58 -9.44
N SER A 195 27.46 46.60 -10.71
CA SER A 195 27.08 47.64 -11.69
C SER A 195 25.72 47.28 -12.37
N PRO A 196 24.92 48.24 -12.87
CA PRO A 196 23.45 48.15 -12.86
C PRO A 196 22.79 47.51 -14.10
N GLN A 197 21.72 46.71 -13.90
CA GLN A 197 20.43 46.80 -14.64
C GLN A 197 19.27 45.89 -14.08
N VAL A 198 18.25 46.58 -13.50
CA VAL A 198 16.74 46.55 -13.53
C VAL A 198 15.91 45.28 -13.98
N PRO A 199 14.58 45.16 -13.69
CA PRO A 199 13.88 44.67 -12.47
C PRO A 199 12.80 43.56 -12.70
N GLN A 200 12.31 42.92 -11.62
CA GLN A 200 11.36 41.79 -11.61
C GLN A 200 9.85 42.16 -11.57
N GLU A 201 9.02 41.34 -12.23
CA GLU A 201 7.53 41.35 -12.23
C GLU A 201 6.88 40.67 -11.00
N LYS A 202 5.63 41.08 -10.71
CA LYS A 202 4.79 40.72 -9.54
C LYS A 202 3.99 39.41 -9.71
N PRO A 203 3.64 38.68 -8.62
CA PRO A 203 2.62 37.61 -8.65
C PRO A 203 1.28 37.94 -7.97
N VAL A 204 0.22 37.26 -8.44
CA VAL A 204 -1.21 37.27 -8.01
C VAL A 204 -1.49 36.07 -7.06
N PRO A 205 -2.48 36.13 -6.13
CA PRO A 205 -2.63 35.17 -5.03
C PRO A 205 -3.59 33.99 -5.30
N SER A 206 -3.42 32.89 -4.55
CA SER A 206 -4.22 31.65 -4.61
C SER A 206 -4.73 31.25 -3.22
N GLU A 207 -5.95 30.72 -3.24
CA GLU A 207 -6.88 30.39 -2.15
C GLU A 207 -6.46 29.28 -1.19
N ALA A 208 -7.11 29.29 -0.02
CA ALA A 208 -6.97 28.37 1.09
C ALA A 208 -7.78 27.07 0.91
N SER A 209 -7.35 26.01 1.61
CA SER A 209 -8.14 24.78 1.80
C SER A 209 -8.08 24.30 3.26
N PRO A 210 -9.14 23.62 3.77
CA PRO A 210 -9.36 23.42 5.20
C PRO A 210 -8.90 22.04 5.73
N LYS A 211 -8.77 21.98 7.06
CA LYS A 211 -8.43 20.81 7.90
C LYS A 211 -9.49 19.69 7.85
N PRO A 212 -9.11 18.40 7.97
CA PRO A 212 -10.05 17.33 8.29
C PRO A 212 -10.07 16.96 9.78
N ALA A 213 -11.27 16.61 10.25
CA ALA A 213 -11.57 16.10 11.59
C ALA A 213 -11.45 14.57 11.65
N ASN A 214 -11.03 14.08 12.82
CA ASN A 214 -11.01 12.67 13.23
C ASN A 214 -12.42 12.15 13.52
N GLN A 215 -12.71 10.89 13.15
CA GLN A 215 -13.54 9.99 13.96
C GLN A 215 -13.40 8.52 13.51
N ASN A 216 -13.07 7.65 14.46
CA ASN A 216 -13.22 6.20 14.40
C ASN A 216 -14.64 5.85 14.86
N ASN A 217 -15.36 5.01 14.11
CA ASN A 217 -16.35 4.06 14.62
C ASN A 217 -16.65 3.01 13.53
N ASN A 218 -16.60 1.73 13.92
CA ASN A 218 -16.96 0.59 13.09
C ASN A 218 -18.49 0.43 12.98
N SER A 219 -18.90 -0.22 11.89
CA SER A 219 -20.22 -0.81 11.60
C SER A 219 -21.45 0.13 11.52
N SER A 220 -21.65 0.71 10.33
CA SER A 220 -22.98 1.03 9.75
C SER A 220 -22.95 1.47 8.27
N ASN A 221 -21.77 1.63 7.64
CA ASN A 221 -21.63 2.26 6.31
C ASN A 221 -21.12 1.34 5.17
N GLY A 222 -21.36 0.02 5.21
CA GLY A 222 -20.96 -0.87 4.09
C GLY A 222 -19.44 -1.03 3.88
N ARG A 223 -18.65 -0.86 4.95
CA ARG A 223 -17.18 -0.98 4.94
C ARG A 223 -16.72 -2.25 5.66
N TRP A 224 -16.15 -3.19 4.91
CA TRP A 224 -15.70 -4.52 5.31
C TRP A 224 -14.21 -4.66 5.55
N ILE A 225 -13.43 -3.64 5.18
CA ILE A 225 -12.04 -3.55 5.58
C ILE A 225 -11.95 -2.59 6.77
N PRO A 226 -11.75 -3.10 8.01
CA PRO A 226 -11.64 -2.25 9.19
C PRO A 226 -10.53 -1.21 9.02
N THR A 227 -10.82 0.04 9.39
CA THR A 227 -9.85 1.14 9.34
C THR A 227 -8.67 0.90 10.28
N ILE A 228 -8.95 0.29 11.43
CA ILE A 228 -7.96 -0.12 12.42
C ILE A 228 -7.58 -1.58 12.16
N GLU A 229 -6.30 -1.86 11.92
CA GLU A 229 -5.81 -3.25 11.84
C GLU A 229 -5.74 -3.87 13.24
N LEU A 230 -6.07 -5.16 13.36
CA LEU A 230 -5.92 -5.90 14.62
C LEU A 230 -4.46 -5.90 15.09
N LYS A 231 -4.24 -5.65 16.39
CA LYS A 231 -2.90 -5.59 16.98
C LYS A 231 -2.58 -6.84 17.79
N LEU A 232 -1.43 -7.46 17.55
CA LEU A 232 -0.95 -8.61 18.32
C LEU A 232 -0.61 -8.22 19.77
N ASN A 233 -0.21 -6.97 20.01
CA ASN A 233 -0.03 -6.41 21.36
C ASN A 233 -1.30 -5.73 21.89
N GLY A 234 -2.44 -5.89 21.20
CA GLY A 234 -3.72 -5.36 21.63
C GLY A 234 -4.30 -6.09 22.84
N THR A 235 -5.23 -5.42 23.50
CA THR A 235 -5.84 -5.87 24.76
C THR A 235 -7.29 -6.29 24.59
N SER A 236 -7.93 -6.06 23.44
CA SER A 236 -9.30 -6.52 23.19
C SER A 236 -9.37 -8.04 23.09
N GLU A 237 -10.52 -8.64 23.44
CA GLU A 237 -10.72 -10.10 23.38
C GLU A 237 -10.36 -10.69 22.01
N VAL A 238 -10.74 -9.99 20.93
CA VAL A 238 -10.42 -10.37 19.55
C VAL A 238 -8.91 -10.37 19.29
N GLU A 239 -8.20 -9.36 19.78
CA GLU A 239 -6.74 -9.24 19.62
C GLU A 239 -5.97 -10.25 20.47
N GLN A 240 -6.47 -10.54 21.67
CA GLN A 240 -5.95 -11.62 22.51
C GLN A 240 -6.14 -12.97 21.83
N TYR A 241 -7.34 -13.26 21.33
CA TYR A 241 -7.63 -14.48 20.56
C TYR A 241 -6.72 -14.59 19.34
N LEU A 242 -6.55 -13.50 18.57
CA LEU A 242 -5.67 -13.46 17.41
C LEU A 242 -4.22 -13.78 17.80
N ARG A 243 -3.68 -13.11 18.82
CA ARG A 243 -2.32 -13.33 19.33
C ARG A 243 -2.13 -14.79 19.74
N ASP A 244 -3.07 -15.36 20.49
CA ASP A 244 -2.98 -16.72 21.00
C ASP A 244 -3.03 -17.78 19.89
N ARG A 245 -3.80 -17.54 18.83
CA ARG A 245 -3.86 -18.44 17.67
C ARG A 245 -2.60 -18.34 16.83
N LEU A 246 -2.17 -17.13 16.48
CA LEU A 246 -0.99 -16.90 15.64
C LEU A 246 0.33 -17.27 16.34
N GLY A 247 0.39 -17.16 17.67
CA GLY A 247 1.55 -17.53 18.48
C GLY A 247 1.84 -19.04 18.51
N ARG A 248 0.87 -19.88 18.14
CA ARG A 248 1.03 -21.35 18.12
C ARG A 248 1.80 -21.86 16.89
N PHE A 249 1.96 -21.03 15.86
CA PHE A 249 2.60 -21.46 14.62
C PHE A 249 4.11 -21.58 14.78
N LYS A 250 4.60 -22.83 14.71
CA LYS A 250 6.04 -23.12 14.82
C LYS A 250 6.78 -23.02 13.48
N LYS A 251 6.11 -23.34 12.37
CA LYS A 251 6.71 -23.37 11.01
C LYS A 251 6.80 -21.97 10.38
N VAL A 252 5.67 -21.25 10.33
CA VAL A 252 5.62 -19.88 9.79
C VAL A 252 5.14 -18.92 10.87
N LYS A 253 6.08 -18.23 11.51
CA LYS A 253 5.77 -17.26 12.57
C LYS A 253 5.03 -16.03 12.02
N TRP A 254 4.05 -15.56 12.77
CA TRP A 254 3.29 -14.36 12.45
C TRP A 254 3.74 -13.17 13.29
N THR A 255 3.86 -12.01 12.65
CA THR A 255 4.26 -10.74 13.27
C THR A 255 3.23 -9.67 12.95
N GLN A 256 3.27 -8.53 13.66
CA GLN A 256 2.34 -7.44 13.40
C GLN A 256 2.44 -6.95 11.96
N GLU A 257 3.64 -6.96 11.38
CA GLU A 257 3.89 -6.57 9.99
C GLU A 257 3.13 -7.46 9.01
N LYS A 258 3.04 -8.77 9.27
CA LYS A 258 2.26 -9.70 8.42
C LYS A 258 0.76 -9.43 8.52
N VAL A 259 0.26 -9.11 9.71
CA VAL A 259 -1.15 -8.69 9.90
C VAL A 259 -1.43 -7.42 9.11
N ASN A 260 -0.57 -6.40 9.25
CA ASN A 260 -0.72 -5.14 8.53
C ASN A 260 -0.65 -5.35 7.00
N SER A 261 0.26 -6.18 6.51
CA SER A 261 0.38 -6.44 5.05
C SER A 261 -0.81 -7.18 4.47
N LEU A 262 -1.49 -8.00 5.27
CA LEU A 262 -2.73 -8.66 4.85
C LEU A 262 -3.85 -7.62 4.67
N TRP A 263 -4.00 -6.67 5.60
CA TRP A 263 -4.93 -5.53 5.46
C TRP A 263 -4.62 -4.69 4.22
N GLU A 264 -3.35 -4.38 3.98
CA GLU A 264 -2.95 -3.62 2.79
C GLU A 264 -3.25 -4.37 1.48
N GLY A 265 -3.10 -5.70 1.49
CA GLY A 265 -3.48 -6.56 0.37
C GLY A 265 -4.96 -6.42 0.02
N THR A 266 -5.85 -6.50 1.01
CA THR A 266 -7.30 -6.38 0.78
C THR A 266 -7.71 -4.95 0.38
N ARG A 267 -7.11 -3.90 0.97
CA ARG A 267 -7.31 -2.50 0.54
C ARG A 267 -6.91 -2.28 -0.92
N THR A 268 -5.87 -2.98 -1.38
CA THR A 268 -5.43 -2.84 -2.77
C THR A 268 -6.39 -3.54 -3.73
N ILE A 269 -6.99 -4.67 -3.33
CA ILE A 269 -8.05 -5.34 -4.09
C ILE A 269 -9.29 -4.45 -4.17
N GLU A 270 -9.71 -3.86 -3.06
CA GLU A 270 -10.82 -2.89 -3.03
C GLU A 270 -10.58 -1.72 -3.99
N LYS A 271 -9.40 -1.10 -3.95
CA LYS A 271 -9.08 0.01 -4.86
C LYS A 271 -9.12 -0.40 -6.33
N ALA A 272 -8.67 -1.61 -6.66
CA ALA A 272 -8.58 -2.09 -8.02
C ALA A 272 -9.93 -2.52 -8.60
N TYR A 273 -10.78 -3.14 -7.78
CA TYR A 273 -11.96 -3.86 -8.26
C TYR A 273 -13.27 -3.43 -7.60
N GLN A 274 -13.23 -2.50 -6.65
CA GLN A 274 -14.38 -2.03 -5.86
C GLN A 274 -15.10 -3.16 -5.10
N ILE A 275 -14.38 -4.25 -4.80
CA ILE A 275 -14.85 -5.39 -4.00
C ILE A 275 -14.00 -5.46 -2.73
N GLN A 276 -14.66 -5.49 -1.58
CA GLN A 276 -14.01 -5.55 -0.28
C GLN A 276 -13.85 -7.00 0.18
N ILE A 277 -12.60 -7.47 0.30
CA ILE A 277 -12.30 -8.72 1.00
C ILE A 277 -12.06 -8.38 2.47
N ASP A 278 -12.84 -8.94 3.38
CA ASP A 278 -12.58 -8.75 4.80
C ASP A 278 -11.25 -9.45 5.16
N PRO A 279 -10.23 -8.73 5.63
CA PRO A 279 -8.95 -9.33 5.99
C PRO A 279 -9.06 -10.37 7.11
N ARG A 280 -10.09 -10.30 7.95
CA ARG A 280 -10.38 -11.30 8.99
C ARG A 280 -10.77 -12.65 8.40
N PHE A 281 -11.36 -12.69 7.19
CA PHE A 281 -11.66 -13.95 6.50
C PHE A 281 -10.37 -14.68 6.11
N LEU A 282 -9.40 -13.95 5.56
CA LEU A 282 -8.10 -14.52 5.22
C LEU A 282 -7.32 -14.98 6.47
N LEU A 283 -7.40 -14.22 7.57
CA LEU A 283 -6.84 -14.67 8.85
C LEU A 283 -7.51 -15.94 9.37
N ALA A 284 -8.83 -16.05 9.24
CA ALA A 284 -9.57 -17.22 9.69
C ALA A 284 -9.11 -18.50 8.98
N ILE A 285 -8.83 -18.38 7.67
CA ILE A 285 -8.22 -19.46 6.87
C ILE A 285 -6.86 -19.85 7.45
N ILE A 286 -5.93 -18.91 7.62
CA ILE A 286 -4.58 -19.19 8.16
C ILE A 286 -4.65 -19.87 9.54
N ILE A 287 -5.57 -19.39 10.38
CA ILE A 287 -5.78 -19.93 11.74
C ILE A 287 -6.37 -21.33 11.73
N HIS A 288 -7.18 -21.66 10.72
CA HIS A 288 -7.69 -23.00 10.52
C HIS A 288 -6.61 -23.94 9.99
N GLU A 289 -5.87 -23.53 8.95
CA GLU A 289 -4.78 -24.31 8.37
C GLU A 289 -3.70 -24.67 9.40
N GLY A 290 -3.51 -23.83 10.42
CA GLY A 290 -2.66 -24.15 11.57
C GLY A 290 -1.14 -24.13 11.30
N THR A 291 -0.73 -23.91 10.04
CA THR A 291 0.68 -23.90 9.63
C THR A 291 1.31 -22.51 9.65
N GLY A 292 0.47 -21.46 9.75
CA GLY A 292 0.86 -20.07 9.52
C GLY A 292 0.99 -19.68 8.05
N SER A 293 0.56 -20.56 7.13
CA SER A 293 0.47 -20.32 5.69
C SER A 293 -0.93 -20.69 5.20
N PHE A 294 -1.33 -20.19 4.03
CA PHE A 294 -2.57 -20.58 3.35
C PHE A 294 -2.47 -21.96 2.69
N ASN A 295 -1.34 -22.64 2.84
CA ASN A 295 -1.05 -23.95 2.26
C ASN A 295 -1.18 -23.94 0.73
N THR A 296 -0.59 -22.95 0.06
CA THR A 296 -0.70 -22.76 -1.40
C THR A 296 0.48 -23.34 -2.20
N SER A 297 1.37 -24.11 -1.56
CA SER A 297 2.54 -24.69 -2.23
C SER A 297 2.16 -25.95 -3.00
N SER A 298 2.21 -25.89 -4.33
CA SER A 298 2.04 -27.05 -5.22
C SER A 298 3.30 -27.90 -5.35
N THR A 299 4.46 -27.40 -4.89
CA THR A 299 5.75 -28.09 -4.92
C THR A 299 6.07 -28.76 -3.58
N ASN A 300 5.74 -28.09 -2.47
CA ASN A 300 5.86 -28.67 -1.13
C ASN A 300 4.48 -29.16 -0.71
N ARG A 301 4.06 -30.32 -1.23
CA ARG A 301 2.75 -30.89 -0.93
C ARG A 301 2.62 -31.31 0.53
N ALA A 302 1.40 -31.28 1.05
CA ALA A 302 1.06 -31.82 2.35
C ALA A 302 1.04 -33.36 2.32
N ALA A 303 0.92 -33.99 3.50
CA ALA A 303 0.99 -35.46 3.63
C ALA A 303 -0.16 -36.18 2.93
N ASP A 304 -1.30 -35.50 2.79
CA ASP A 304 -2.49 -35.91 2.04
C ASP A 304 -2.35 -35.70 0.50
N GLY A 305 -1.19 -35.22 0.04
CA GLY A 305 -0.96 -34.91 -1.37
C GLY A 305 -1.59 -33.60 -1.84
N GLN A 306 -2.29 -32.84 -1.00
CA GLN A 306 -2.82 -31.52 -1.33
C GLN A 306 -1.70 -30.45 -1.28
N HIS A 307 -2.04 -29.20 -1.56
CA HIS A 307 -1.07 -28.12 -1.46
C HIS A 307 -0.59 -27.97 -0.01
N GLY A 308 0.72 -27.83 0.18
CA GLY A 308 1.31 -27.69 1.51
C GLY A 308 1.89 -26.31 1.76
N VAL A 309 2.75 -26.20 2.77
CA VAL A 309 3.23 -24.92 3.32
C VAL A 309 4.09 -24.16 2.31
N GLU A 310 3.70 -22.91 2.02
CA GLU A 310 4.52 -21.94 1.28
C GLU A 310 5.20 -21.01 2.29
N THR A 311 6.52 -21.13 2.45
CA THR A 311 7.27 -20.38 3.47
C THR A 311 7.56 -18.93 3.05
N ASP A 312 7.51 -18.63 1.74
CA ASP A 312 7.50 -17.26 1.25
C ASP A 312 6.11 -16.66 1.42
N TYR A 313 5.93 -15.92 2.52
CA TYR A 313 4.69 -15.24 2.86
C TYR A 313 4.12 -14.38 1.72
N ALA A 314 4.95 -13.71 0.92
CA ALA A 314 4.45 -12.85 -0.14
C ALA A 314 3.88 -13.69 -1.31
N LYS A 315 4.56 -14.79 -1.63
CA LYS A 315 4.09 -15.76 -2.63
C LYS A 315 2.83 -16.48 -2.15
N ASP A 316 2.78 -16.83 -0.88
CA ASP A 316 1.64 -17.50 -0.25
C ASP A 316 0.40 -16.60 -0.23
N LEU A 317 0.54 -15.38 0.29
CA LEU A 317 -0.51 -14.36 0.30
C LEU A 317 -0.99 -14.05 -1.13
N MET A 318 -0.10 -14.07 -2.12
CA MET A 318 -0.46 -13.83 -3.52
C MET A 318 -1.32 -14.95 -4.10
N LYS A 319 -0.91 -16.20 -3.91
CA LYS A 319 -1.65 -17.37 -4.39
C LYS A 319 -3.00 -17.49 -3.67
N ALA A 320 -3.02 -17.24 -2.36
CA ALA A 320 -4.23 -17.28 -1.55
C ALA A 320 -5.23 -16.20 -1.98
N ASN A 321 -4.78 -14.95 -2.13
CA ASN A 321 -5.63 -13.88 -2.66
C ASN A 321 -6.12 -14.20 -4.06
N SER A 322 -5.28 -14.77 -4.94
CA SER A 322 -5.73 -15.17 -6.28
C SER A 322 -6.78 -16.27 -6.25
N LEU A 323 -6.71 -17.20 -5.29
CA LEU A 323 -7.70 -18.27 -5.13
C LEU A 323 -8.99 -17.73 -4.50
N ILE A 324 -8.89 -17.08 -3.34
CA ILE A 324 -10.04 -16.59 -2.57
C ILE A 324 -10.76 -15.46 -3.30
N PHE A 325 -10.05 -14.49 -3.86
CA PHE A 325 -10.72 -13.47 -4.69
C PHE A 325 -11.37 -14.09 -5.93
N GLY A 326 -10.71 -15.06 -6.56
CA GLY A 326 -11.29 -15.78 -7.70
C GLY A 326 -12.55 -16.55 -7.34
N LYS A 327 -12.60 -17.13 -6.13
CA LYS A 327 -13.80 -17.74 -5.53
C LYS A 327 -14.87 -16.70 -5.21
N ILE A 328 -14.51 -15.55 -4.67
CA ILE A 328 -15.45 -14.45 -4.39
C ILE A 328 -16.06 -13.91 -5.68
N LEU A 329 -15.28 -13.68 -6.73
CA LEU A 329 -15.80 -13.30 -8.05
C LEU A 329 -16.73 -14.37 -8.62
N GLY A 330 -16.35 -15.64 -8.47
CA GLY A 330 -17.21 -16.78 -8.80
C GLY A 330 -18.52 -16.74 -8.00
N TYR A 331 -18.45 -16.45 -6.71
CA TYR A 331 -19.61 -16.38 -5.83
C TYR A 331 -20.55 -15.23 -6.19
N ILE A 332 -20.02 -14.05 -6.50
CA ILE A 332 -20.82 -12.90 -6.95
C ILE A 332 -21.58 -13.25 -8.25
N TYR A 333 -20.94 -13.98 -9.16
CA TYR A 333 -21.54 -14.32 -10.46
C TYR A 333 -22.46 -15.55 -10.43
N TYR A 334 -21.99 -16.67 -9.89
CA TYR A 334 -22.66 -17.99 -9.87
C TYR A 334 -23.39 -18.27 -8.55
N GLY A 335 -23.24 -17.42 -7.53
CA GLY A 335 -23.67 -17.72 -6.16
C GLY A 335 -25.17 -17.91 -6.02
N LYS A 336 -26.00 -17.26 -6.86
CA LYS A 336 -27.45 -17.46 -6.84
C LYS A 336 -27.81 -18.93 -7.10
N ASP A 337 -27.32 -19.49 -8.21
CA ASP A 337 -27.61 -20.87 -8.61
C ASP A 337 -27.03 -21.87 -7.59
N PHE A 338 -25.84 -21.57 -7.06
CA PHE A 338 -25.24 -22.34 -5.97
C PHE A 338 -26.15 -22.38 -4.73
N ARG A 339 -26.59 -21.22 -4.24
CA ARG A 339 -27.46 -21.09 -3.06
C ARG A 339 -28.79 -21.83 -3.23
N GLU A 340 -29.38 -21.76 -4.42
CA GLU A 340 -30.61 -22.49 -4.74
C GLU A 340 -30.43 -24.00 -4.61
N VAL A 341 -29.29 -24.54 -5.08
CA VAL A 341 -29.00 -25.97 -4.95
C VAL A 341 -28.69 -26.35 -3.51
N VAL A 342 -27.96 -25.53 -2.75
CA VAL A 342 -27.72 -25.79 -1.32
C VAL A 342 -29.03 -25.86 -0.55
N ALA A 343 -29.91 -24.88 -0.72
CA ALA A 343 -31.18 -24.82 -0.01
C ALA A 343 -32.09 -26.02 -0.31
N LYS A 344 -32.03 -26.58 -1.53
CA LYS A 344 -32.76 -27.80 -1.92
C LYS A 344 -32.12 -29.10 -1.42
N SER A 345 -30.88 -29.05 -0.96
CA SER A 345 -30.07 -30.24 -0.63
C SER A 345 -29.81 -30.37 0.87
N THR A 346 -30.49 -29.59 1.73
CA THR A 346 -30.25 -29.56 3.19
C THR A 346 -30.67 -30.85 3.93
N SER A 347 -31.41 -31.74 3.26
CA SER A 347 -31.71 -33.09 3.77
C SER A 347 -30.53 -34.06 3.63
N LEU A 348 -29.49 -33.71 2.86
CA LEU A 348 -28.30 -34.52 2.67
C LEU A 348 -27.27 -34.20 3.75
N THR A 349 -26.68 -35.25 4.34
CA THR A 349 -25.64 -35.12 5.37
C THR A 349 -24.45 -34.31 4.86
N GLY A 350 -23.94 -33.37 5.67
CA GLY A 350 -22.87 -32.44 5.30
C GLY A 350 -23.33 -31.14 4.62
N ILE A 351 -24.57 -31.07 4.13
CA ILE A 351 -25.13 -29.84 3.54
C ILE A 351 -26.10 -29.18 4.51
N SER A 352 -25.81 -27.93 4.88
CA SER A 352 -26.67 -27.14 5.76
C SER A 352 -26.75 -25.67 5.33
N GLY A 353 -27.74 -24.96 5.87
CA GLY A 353 -27.94 -23.53 5.63
C GLY A 353 -28.47 -23.20 4.23
N LYS A 354 -28.15 -21.99 3.75
CA LYS A 354 -28.65 -21.44 2.47
C LYS A 354 -27.58 -21.35 1.38
N GLY A 355 -26.38 -21.84 1.65
CA GLY A 355 -25.20 -21.60 0.81
C GLY A 355 -24.62 -20.22 1.12
N ASN A 356 -23.47 -20.18 1.77
CA ASN A 356 -22.72 -18.94 2.00
C ASN A 356 -21.37 -18.96 1.28
N VAL A 357 -20.69 -17.82 1.29
CA VAL A 357 -19.37 -17.64 0.67
C VAL A 357 -18.34 -18.61 1.24
N PHE A 358 -18.43 -18.98 2.52
CA PHE A 358 -17.51 -19.93 3.15
C PHE A 358 -17.68 -21.33 2.52
N GLN A 359 -18.93 -21.80 2.36
CA GLN A 359 -19.25 -23.04 1.65
C GLN A 359 -18.79 -22.99 0.19
N TYR A 360 -19.09 -21.88 -0.51
CA TYR A 360 -18.69 -21.72 -1.91
C TYR A 360 -17.17 -21.74 -2.08
N CYS A 361 -16.43 -21.09 -1.18
CA CYS A 361 -14.97 -21.09 -1.20
C CYS A 361 -14.41 -22.50 -0.97
N ASN A 362 -15.00 -23.27 -0.06
CA ASN A 362 -14.56 -24.63 0.24
C ASN A 362 -14.78 -25.59 -0.92
N TRP A 363 -16.04 -25.73 -1.37
CA TRP A 363 -16.46 -26.81 -2.25
C TRP A 363 -16.05 -26.62 -3.71
N HIS A 364 -16.34 -27.64 -4.53
CA HIS A 364 -15.88 -27.72 -5.93
C HIS A 364 -16.67 -26.79 -6.85
N THR A 365 -16.46 -25.49 -6.73
CA THR A 365 -17.20 -24.42 -7.40
C THR A 365 -16.31 -23.65 -8.39
N PRO A 366 -16.88 -22.86 -9.31
CA PRO A 366 -16.12 -22.03 -10.23
C PRO A 366 -15.18 -21.03 -9.52
N ILE A 367 -13.96 -20.94 -10.05
CA ILE A 367 -12.89 -20.02 -9.64
C ILE A 367 -12.53 -19.16 -10.85
N VAL A 368 -12.66 -17.85 -10.72
CA VAL A 368 -12.14 -16.90 -11.71
C VAL A 368 -10.63 -16.76 -11.52
N ARG A 369 -9.83 -17.37 -12.40
CA ARG A 369 -8.36 -17.31 -12.35
C ARG A 369 -7.87 -16.10 -13.14
N MET A 370 -7.77 -14.96 -12.47
CA MET A 370 -7.28 -13.70 -13.06
C MET A 370 -5.92 -13.90 -13.77
N ASN A 371 -4.99 -14.63 -13.15
CA ASN A 371 -3.66 -14.92 -13.68
C ASN A 371 -3.64 -15.80 -14.93
N LYS A 372 -4.47 -16.83 -14.96
CA LYS A 372 -4.56 -17.75 -16.10
C LYS A 372 -5.54 -17.28 -17.17
N LYS A 373 -6.31 -16.23 -16.88
CA LYS A 373 -7.41 -15.70 -17.70
C LYS A 373 -8.46 -16.76 -18.06
N ILE A 374 -8.76 -17.66 -17.13
CA ILE A 374 -9.76 -18.73 -17.33
C ILE A 374 -10.70 -18.82 -16.14
N VAL A 375 -11.82 -19.52 -16.36
CA VAL A 375 -12.66 -20.05 -15.28
C VAL A 375 -12.45 -21.56 -15.21
N GLU A 376 -12.04 -22.03 -14.03
CA GLU A 376 -11.84 -23.46 -13.70
C GLU A 376 -12.72 -23.83 -12.50
N LEU A 377 -12.99 -25.12 -12.31
CA LEU A 377 -13.64 -25.64 -11.11
C LEU A 377 -12.56 -26.12 -10.13
N GLY A 378 -12.77 -25.96 -8.84
CA GLY A 378 -11.82 -26.46 -7.84
C GLY A 378 -12.33 -26.30 -6.43
N ILE A 379 -11.70 -26.99 -5.49
CA ILE A 379 -11.92 -26.86 -4.05
C ILE A 379 -10.88 -25.91 -3.43
N TYR A 380 -11.15 -25.38 -2.24
CA TYR A 380 -10.08 -24.84 -1.39
C TYR A 380 -9.43 -25.97 -0.59
N ALA A 381 -10.22 -26.77 0.12
CA ALA A 381 -9.79 -27.91 0.92
C ALA A 381 -10.68 -29.14 0.65
N GLY A 382 -10.12 -30.35 0.88
CA GLY A 382 -10.87 -31.61 0.77
C GLY A 382 -11.90 -31.82 1.87
N ASP A 383 -11.57 -31.37 3.10
CA ASP A 383 -12.45 -31.46 4.26
C ASP A 383 -13.78 -30.76 3.98
N GLY A 384 -14.85 -31.54 3.85
CA GLY A 384 -16.19 -31.05 3.52
C GLY A 384 -16.70 -30.01 4.52
N SER A 385 -16.24 -30.08 5.77
CA SER A 385 -16.62 -29.24 6.90
C SER A 385 -15.68 -28.05 7.16
N TRP A 386 -14.59 -27.91 6.38
CA TRP A 386 -13.60 -26.81 6.50
C TRP A 386 -14.26 -25.43 6.59
N HIS A 387 -15.31 -25.21 5.80
CA HIS A 387 -16.04 -23.93 5.80
C HIS A 387 -16.63 -23.56 7.16
N THR A 388 -17.08 -24.54 7.94
CA THR A 388 -17.69 -24.33 9.27
C THR A 388 -16.63 -23.86 10.24
N SER A 389 -15.46 -24.49 10.22
CA SER A 389 -14.33 -24.11 11.06
C SER A 389 -13.84 -22.70 10.74
N VAL A 390 -13.71 -22.37 9.45
CA VAL A 390 -13.29 -21.03 9.03
C VAL A 390 -14.34 -19.98 9.37
N LYS A 391 -15.63 -20.25 9.16
CA LYS A 391 -16.71 -19.34 9.58
C LYS A 391 -16.67 -19.07 11.09
N ASN A 392 -16.51 -20.13 11.91
CA ASN A 392 -16.45 -19.99 13.37
C ASN A 392 -15.25 -19.16 13.84
N ILE A 393 -14.09 -19.30 13.19
CA ILE A 393 -12.91 -18.47 13.49
C ILE A 393 -13.15 -17.02 13.02
N TYR A 394 -13.73 -16.85 11.84
CA TYR A 394 -14.09 -15.53 11.33
C TYR A 394 -15.06 -14.80 12.26
N ASP A 395 -16.08 -15.48 12.78
CA ASP A 395 -17.04 -14.90 13.74
C ASP A 395 -16.33 -14.45 15.02
N LYS A 396 -15.34 -15.22 15.51
CA LYS A 396 -14.50 -14.79 16.65
C LYS A 396 -13.64 -13.57 16.34
N LEU A 397 -13.14 -13.44 15.11
CA LEU A 397 -12.33 -12.29 14.69
C LEU A 397 -13.17 -11.05 14.35
N SER A 398 -14.43 -11.25 13.99
CA SER A 398 -15.31 -10.20 13.48
C SER A 398 -16.40 -9.77 14.45
N ASN A 399 -16.54 -10.45 15.59
CA ASN A 399 -17.68 -10.34 16.50
C ASN A 399 -19.01 -10.75 15.85
N GLY A 400 -19.00 -11.90 15.16
CA GLY A 400 -20.21 -12.54 14.63
C GLY A 400 -20.71 -12.04 13.28
N LEU A 401 -19.90 -11.29 12.51
CA LEU A 401 -20.34 -10.61 11.29
C LEU A 401 -20.37 -11.50 10.03
N SER A 402 -20.39 -12.83 10.16
CA SER A 402 -20.34 -13.73 9.00
C SER A 402 -21.57 -13.63 8.11
N ASP A 403 -22.76 -13.50 8.71
CA ASP A 403 -24.02 -13.44 7.97
C ASP A 403 -24.16 -12.11 7.23
N GLU A 404 -23.75 -11.00 7.85
CA GLU A 404 -23.71 -9.69 7.22
C GLU A 404 -22.65 -9.63 6.11
N TYR A 405 -21.50 -10.29 6.28
CA TYR A 405 -20.47 -10.33 5.22
C TYR A 405 -20.95 -11.14 4.02
N GLU A 406 -21.66 -12.23 4.27
CA GLU A 406 -22.36 -13.00 3.26
C GLU A 406 -23.42 -12.15 2.54
N GLN A 407 -24.23 -11.39 3.27
CA GLN A 407 -25.23 -10.47 2.69
C GLN A 407 -24.58 -9.40 1.81
N TYR A 408 -23.43 -8.85 2.22
CA TYR A 408 -22.68 -7.92 1.39
C TYR A 408 -22.26 -8.55 0.06
N LEU A 409 -21.59 -9.72 0.09
CA LEU A 409 -21.09 -10.34 -1.13
C LEU A 409 -22.22 -10.82 -2.05
N SER A 410 -23.28 -11.40 -1.48
CA SER A 410 -24.45 -11.84 -2.25
C SER A 410 -25.30 -10.67 -2.78
N GLY A 411 -25.19 -9.49 -2.17
CA GLY A 411 -25.83 -8.25 -2.62
C GLY A 411 -25.08 -7.52 -3.73
N ILE A 412 -23.82 -7.87 -4.02
CA ILE A 412 -23.09 -7.32 -5.17
C ILE A 412 -23.76 -7.81 -6.46
N ASN A 413 -24.04 -6.90 -7.39
CA ASN A 413 -24.62 -7.25 -8.68
C ASN A 413 -23.68 -8.18 -9.45
N LYS A 414 -24.23 -9.25 -10.05
CA LYS A 414 -23.46 -10.16 -10.90
C LYS A 414 -22.74 -9.43 -12.05
N SER A 415 -23.27 -8.30 -12.53
CA SER A 415 -22.65 -7.49 -13.57
C SER A 415 -21.27 -6.96 -13.17
N THR A 416 -21.04 -6.67 -11.88
CA THR A 416 -19.73 -6.26 -11.37
C THR A 416 -18.67 -7.33 -11.64
N ALA A 417 -18.97 -8.61 -11.38
CA ALA A 417 -18.05 -9.70 -11.71
C ALA A 417 -17.90 -9.91 -13.23
N GLN A 418 -18.96 -9.68 -14.02
CA GLN A 418 -18.88 -9.72 -15.48
C GLN A 418 -17.96 -8.63 -16.04
N GLU A 419 -18.10 -7.40 -15.58
CA GLU A 419 -17.31 -6.26 -16.02
C GLU A 419 -15.82 -6.46 -15.68
N ILE A 420 -15.51 -6.88 -14.45
CA ILE A 420 -14.13 -7.18 -14.03
C ILE A 420 -13.52 -8.31 -14.88
N THR A 421 -14.28 -9.36 -15.15
CA THR A 421 -13.76 -10.47 -15.96
C THR A 421 -13.59 -10.08 -17.42
N GLN A 422 -14.52 -9.29 -17.98
CA GLN A 422 -14.41 -8.76 -19.33
C GLN A 422 -13.20 -7.82 -19.48
N SER A 423 -12.94 -6.93 -18.53
CA SER A 423 -11.78 -6.02 -18.57
C SER A 423 -10.44 -6.77 -18.56
N GLU A 424 -10.42 -7.98 -18.00
CA GLU A 424 -9.23 -8.85 -17.98
C GLU A 424 -9.18 -9.84 -19.16
N GLY A 425 -10.17 -9.82 -20.05
CA GLY A 425 -10.30 -10.73 -21.19
C GLY A 425 -10.68 -12.16 -20.80
N ILE A 426 -11.40 -12.32 -19.70
CA ILE A 426 -11.83 -13.62 -19.16
C ILE A 426 -13.27 -13.90 -19.59
N LYS A 427 -13.47 -15.02 -20.29
CA LYS A 427 -14.81 -15.49 -20.65
C LYS A 427 -15.40 -16.34 -19.53
N LEU A 428 -16.45 -15.83 -18.90
CA LEU A 428 -17.27 -16.61 -17.97
C LEU A 428 -17.97 -17.77 -18.70
N LYS A 429 -18.10 -18.92 -18.04
CA LYS A 429 -18.70 -20.14 -18.58
C LYS A 429 -20.08 -20.35 -17.99
N ALA A 430 -21.02 -20.90 -18.73
CA ALA A 430 -22.24 -21.42 -18.11
C ALA A 430 -21.85 -22.49 -17.07
N THR A 431 -22.56 -22.56 -15.95
CA THR A 431 -22.30 -23.56 -14.92
C THR A 431 -23.63 -24.06 -14.37
N SER A 432 -23.74 -25.36 -14.16
CA SER A 432 -24.80 -25.97 -13.36
C SER A 432 -24.24 -26.51 -12.04
N PHE A 433 -25.01 -26.43 -10.96
CA PHE A 433 -24.64 -27.02 -9.66
C PHE A 433 -25.46 -28.27 -9.35
N LYS A 434 -24.85 -29.22 -8.64
CA LYS A 434 -25.56 -30.39 -8.08
C LYS A 434 -24.90 -30.87 -6.79
N ALA A 435 -25.66 -31.59 -5.96
CA ALA A 435 -25.10 -32.32 -4.83
C ALA A 435 -24.29 -33.54 -5.30
N SER A 436 -23.20 -33.84 -4.58
CA SER A 436 -22.35 -35.00 -4.81
C SER A 436 -21.83 -35.53 -3.47
N GLN A 437 -21.80 -36.86 -3.30
CA GLN A 437 -21.23 -37.51 -2.13
C GLN A 437 -19.72 -37.67 -2.31
N ASN A 438 -18.98 -36.59 -2.07
CA ASN A 438 -17.55 -36.49 -2.36
C ASN A 438 -16.78 -35.73 -1.28
N ALA A 439 -17.37 -35.49 -0.11
CA ALA A 439 -16.65 -34.88 0.99
C ALA A 439 -15.54 -35.82 1.50
N GLU A 440 -14.42 -35.23 1.86
CA GLU A 440 -13.34 -35.88 2.60
C GLU A 440 -13.35 -35.36 4.04
N ASP A 441 -12.66 -36.06 4.95
CA ASP A 441 -12.32 -35.54 6.27
C ASP A 441 -10.94 -34.85 6.27
N TYR A 442 -10.47 -34.44 7.44
CA TYR A 442 -9.15 -33.78 7.60
C TYR A 442 -7.94 -34.68 7.25
N LYS A 443 -8.14 -35.98 7.03
CA LYS A 443 -7.11 -36.94 6.60
C LYS A 443 -7.18 -37.24 5.11
N ALA A 444 -8.07 -36.58 4.37
CA ALA A 444 -8.41 -36.87 2.99
C ALA A 444 -9.10 -38.23 2.78
N ASP A 445 -9.70 -38.80 3.84
CA ASP A 445 -10.52 -40.01 3.73
C ASP A 445 -11.96 -39.61 3.39
N LYS A 446 -12.59 -40.33 2.45
CA LYS A 446 -14.01 -40.09 2.13
C LYS A 446 -14.88 -40.37 3.35
N ASN A 447 -15.67 -39.38 3.77
CA ASN A 447 -16.48 -39.47 4.98
C ASN A 447 -17.97 -39.77 4.72
N GLY A 448 -18.36 -39.93 3.45
CA GLY A 448 -19.74 -40.21 3.05
C GLY A 448 -20.68 -39.00 3.11
N GLU A 449 -20.18 -37.81 3.39
CA GLU A 449 -20.96 -36.58 3.36
C GLU A 449 -21.06 -35.98 1.95
N TRP A 450 -22.04 -35.11 1.78
CA TRP A 450 -22.37 -34.46 0.52
C TRP A 450 -21.83 -33.03 0.47
N THR A 451 -21.38 -32.61 -0.71
CA THR A 451 -21.06 -31.21 -1.02
C THR A 451 -21.75 -30.79 -2.32
N ILE A 452 -21.72 -29.49 -2.63
CA ILE A 452 -22.18 -29.00 -3.94
C ILE A 452 -21.00 -28.86 -4.90
N ILE A 453 -21.16 -29.42 -6.10
CA ILE A 453 -20.17 -29.34 -7.18
C ILE A 453 -20.75 -28.56 -8.37
N GLY A 454 -19.92 -27.73 -9.00
CA GLY A 454 -20.20 -27.08 -10.28
C GLY A 454 -19.80 -27.97 -11.46
N LYS A 455 -20.42 -27.72 -12.62
CA LYS A 455 -20.09 -28.33 -13.92
C LYS A 455 -20.23 -27.28 -15.02
N PHE A 456 -19.24 -27.19 -15.91
CA PHE A 456 -19.31 -26.36 -17.12
C PHE A 456 -20.04 -27.05 -18.25
#